data_AF-A0A940KUF9-F1
#
_entry.id   AF-A0A940KUF9-F1
#
_cell.length_a   1.000
_cell.length_b   1.000
_cell.length_c   1.000
_cell.angle_alpha   90.00
_cell.angle_beta   90.00
_cell.angle_gamma   90.00
#
_symmetry.space_group_name_H-M   'P 1'
#
loop_
_entity.id
_entity.type
_entity.pdbx_description
1 polymer ?
#
loop_
_entity_poly.entity_id
_entity_poly.type
_entity_poly.pdbx_seq_one_letter_code
_entity_poly.pdbx_strand_id
1 'polypeptide(L)'
;MLSFSAMAGVEIARAIVRNARIDSSWEGTDYPVGPCRAHRRRGADRNIDEGSTMRWGVLVLLAAVGLLGCTTPAPRPASKPTSAFIEETAIDVPERSGDAVLVNASRAGIVAAGIDAVYRSDRLTGASIDLFVYPAGRMQPEEGLLQGQREFRESLDEAQNQNLFHDLQVDEPEPFPFAGADGVPRSAYKNRLRFSKPQGLLESRAWLTYKQNYWFKLRMTATPELASDLDAIGDEIARDVFSRAEALSKGNCASITLTLPPQPTFEQLTEAAMAGMKQRRAAGCVEKDYPELPPGYRRTVLLFEPDSWSESSPAR
;
A
#
# COMPACT_ATOMS: atom_id res chain seq x y z
N MET A 1 0.77 1.44 -29.29
CA MET A 1 0.71 0.34 -28.31
C MET A 1 0.85 0.95 -26.93
N LEU A 2 -0.26 1.10 -26.21
CA LEU A 2 -0.34 1.71 -24.88
C LEU A 2 -0.15 0.60 -23.83
N SER A 3 0.73 0.83 -22.86
CA SER A 3 1.10 -0.14 -21.83
C SER A 3 0.04 -0.23 -20.74
N PHE A 4 -0.36 -1.46 -20.40
CA PHE A 4 -1.41 -1.79 -19.41
C PHE A 4 -1.00 -1.57 -17.94
N SER A 5 0.24 -1.12 -17.64
CA SER A 5 0.69 -0.84 -16.26
C SER A 5 0.04 0.38 -15.59
N ALA A 6 -0.62 1.26 -16.35
CA ALA A 6 -1.23 2.47 -15.77
C ALA A 6 -2.56 2.21 -15.01
N MET A 7 -3.23 1.07 -15.23
CA MET A 7 -4.56 0.84 -14.63
C MET A 7 -4.51 0.33 -13.18
N ALA A 8 -3.49 -0.44 -12.79
CA ALA A 8 -3.31 -0.88 -11.40
C ALA A 8 -2.92 0.29 -10.48
N GLY A 9 -2.04 1.18 -10.96
CA GLY A 9 -1.71 2.44 -10.28
C GLY A 9 -2.93 3.34 -10.08
N VAL A 10 -3.88 3.35 -11.01
CA VAL A 10 -5.12 4.16 -10.90
C VAL A 10 -6.12 3.57 -9.91
N GLU A 11 -6.28 2.24 -9.79
CA GLU A 11 -7.19 1.66 -8.78
C GLU A 11 -6.59 1.71 -7.37
N ILE A 12 -5.27 1.54 -7.23
CA ILE A 12 -4.54 1.75 -5.97
C ILE A 12 -4.55 3.24 -5.63
N ALA A 13 -4.29 4.15 -6.57
CA ALA A 13 -4.45 5.58 -6.36
C ALA A 13 -5.90 5.93 -6.02
N ARG A 14 -6.92 5.35 -6.66
CA ARG A 14 -8.34 5.51 -6.27
C ARG A 14 -8.66 4.90 -4.92
N ALA A 15 -7.98 3.86 -4.48
CA ALA A 15 -8.14 3.28 -3.15
C ALA A 15 -7.43 4.13 -2.09
N ILE A 16 -6.25 4.68 -2.40
CA ILE A 16 -5.49 5.64 -1.59
C ILE A 16 -6.25 6.97 -1.51
N VAL A 17 -6.84 7.43 -2.60
CA VAL A 17 -7.74 8.59 -2.72
C VAL A 17 -9.07 8.29 -2.02
N ARG A 18 -9.61 7.07 -2.09
CA ARG A 18 -10.77 6.66 -1.28
C ARG A 18 -10.42 6.62 0.21
N ASN A 19 -9.22 6.24 0.59
CA ASN A 19 -8.72 6.40 1.97
C ASN A 19 -8.50 7.87 2.33
N ALA A 20 -8.10 8.72 1.36
CA ALA A 20 -8.12 10.18 1.49
C ALA A 20 -9.55 10.76 1.49
N ARG A 21 -10.55 9.98 1.08
CA ARG A 21 -11.99 10.28 1.17
C ARG A 21 -12.58 9.79 2.50
N ILE A 22 -12.03 8.75 3.11
CA ILE A 22 -12.34 8.36 4.51
C ILE A 22 -11.83 9.43 5.49
N ASP A 23 -10.85 10.24 5.08
CA ASP A 23 -10.46 11.53 5.68
C ASP A 23 -11.61 12.58 5.70
N SER A 24 -12.80 12.26 5.17
CA SER A 24 -14.05 13.02 5.35
C SER A 24 -14.89 12.55 6.55
N SER A 25 -14.41 11.60 7.37
CA SER A 25 -15.07 11.20 8.62
C SER A 25 -15.05 12.29 9.71
N TRP A 26 -14.61 13.49 9.37
CA TRP A 26 -14.76 14.72 10.17
C TRP A 26 -16.19 15.30 10.17
N GLU A 27 -17.15 14.70 9.47
CA GLU A 27 -18.58 15.13 9.48
C GLU A 27 -19.35 14.72 10.76
N GLY A 28 -18.67 14.57 11.90
CA GLY A 28 -19.24 14.02 13.15
C GLY A 28 -19.36 14.99 14.33
N THR A 29 -19.24 16.31 14.14
CA THR A 29 -19.55 17.30 15.18
C THR A 29 -20.67 18.23 14.73
N ASP A 30 -21.74 18.25 15.52
CA ASP A 30 -22.98 18.99 15.30
C ASP A 30 -22.74 20.48 15.00
N TYR A 31 -23.00 20.88 13.76
CA TYR A 31 -23.32 22.26 13.41
C TYR A 31 -24.68 22.32 12.72
N PRO A 32 -25.62 23.20 13.14
CA PRO A 32 -26.95 23.27 12.56
C PRO A 32 -26.89 23.95 11.17
N VAL A 33 -27.05 23.16 10.10
CA VAL A 33 -27.25 23.66 8.73
C VAL A 33 -28.74 23.77 8.42
N GLY A 34 -29.18 25.00 8.13
CA GLY A 34 -30.52 25.29 7.61
C GLY A 34 -30.72 24.82 6.15
N PRO A 35 -31.96 24.77 5.65
CA PRO A 35 -32.28 24.08 4.40
C PRO A 35 -32.00 24.96 3.17
N CYS A 36 -31.18 24.48 2.24
CA CYS A 36 -31.03 25.07 0.91
C CYS A 36 -31.53 24.14 -0.21
N ARG A 37 -32.26 24.77 -1.13
CA ARG A 37 -33.09 24.22 -2.21
C ARG A 37 -32.31 23.48 -3.29
N ALA A 38 -32.94 22.42 -3.79
CA ALA A 38 -32.58 21.72 -5.00
C ALA A 38 -32.78 22.58 -6.26
N HIS A 39 -31.78 22.63 -7.14
CA HIS A 39 -31.91 23.10 -8.52
C HIS A 39 -31.78 21.94 -9.51
N ARG A 40 -32.92 21.62 -10.12
CA ARG A 40 -33.12 20.71 -11.26
C ARG A 40 -32.58 21.37 -12.54
N ARG A 41 -31.75 20.68 -13.33
CA ARG A 41 -31.56 20.99 -14.76
C ARG A 41 -31.67 19.74 -15.63
N ARG A 42 -32.65 19.80 -16.55
CA ARG A 42 -32.79 19.04 -17.81
C ARG A 42 -31.61 19.46 -18.71
N GLY A 43 -30.99 18.64 -19.54
CA GLY A 43 -31.56 17.76 -20.57
C GLY A 43 -31.20 18.37 -21.93
N ALA A 44 -30.45 17.65 -22.77
CA ALA A 44 -30.35 17.91 -24.21
C ALA A 44 -29.74 16.70 -24.92
N ASP A 45 -30.61 15.94 -25.58
CA ASP A 45 -30.30 14.98 -26.63
C ASP A 45 -29.64 15.67 -27.83
N ARG A 46 -28.77 14.94 -28.52
CA ARG A 46 -28.57 15.09 -29.96
C ARG A 46 -28.03 13.78 -30.56
N ASN A 47 -28.92 13.06 -31.23
CA ASN A 47 -28.63 12.13 -32.33
C ASN A 47 -28.18 12.92 -33.57
N ILE A 48 -27.43 12.27 -34.47
CA ILE A 48 -27.62 12.25 -35.95
C ILE A 48 -26.50 11.38 -36.58
N ASP A 49 -26.96 10.31 -37.25
CA ASP A 49 -26.63 9.75 -38.58
C ASP A 49 -25.20 9.34 -38.95
N GLU A 50 -24.97 8.04 -39.23
CA GLU A 50 -25.19 7.29 -40.50
C GLU A 50 -24.11 7.52 -41.57
N GLY A 51 -23.60 6.41 -42.13
CA GLY A 51 -23.13 6.35 -43.50
C GLY A 51 -21.63 6.10 -43.70
N SER A 52 -21.26 4.85 -43.98
CA SER A 52 -20.87 4.44 -45.35
C SER A 52 -20.04 3.15 -45.39
N THR A 53 -20.47 2.32 -46.31
CA THR A 53 -19.91 1.06 -46.80
C THR A 53 -18.59 1.24 -47.54
N MET A 54 -17.63 0.33 -47.38
CA MET A 54 -16.83 -0.12 -48.52
C MET A 54 -16.25 -1.53 -48.31
N ARG A 55 -16.79 -2.47 -49.10
CA ARG A 55 -16.24 -3.80 -49.38
C ARG A 55 -15.12 -3.64 -50.41
N TRP A 56 -13.98 -4.28 -50.18
CA TRP A 56 -13.14 -4.85 -51.24
C TRP A 56 -12.53 -6.15 -50.72
N GLY A 57 -12.90 -7.26 -51.35
CA GLY A 57 -12.20 -8.52 -51.20
C GLY A 57 -11.20 -8.70 -52.34
N VAL A 58 -10.09 -9.38 -52.07
CA VAL A 58 -9.36 -10.18 -53.06
C VAL A 58 -8.70 -11.35 -52.33
N LEU A 59 -9.08 -12.55 -52.76
CA LEU A 59 -8.42 -13.82 -52.51
C LEU A 59 -7.08 -13.85 -53.26
N VAL A 60 -5.99 -14.23 -52.60
CA VAL A 60 -4.80 -14.78 -53.26
C VAL A 60 -4.42 -16.07 -52.55
N LEU A 61 -4.74 -17.19 -53.21
CA LEU A 61 -4.11 -18.49 -53.02
C LEU A 61 -2.73 -18.42 -53.67
N LEU A 62 -1.66 -18.80 -52.97
CA LEU A 62 -0.42 -19.28 -53.60
C LEU A 62 0.49 -20.03 -52.61
N ALA A 63 0.90 -21.20 -53.09
CA ALA A 63 2.18 -21.88 -52.86
C ALA A 63 2.50 -22.43 -51.45
N ALA A 64 2.23 -23.73 -51.33
CA ALA A 64 3.01 -24.63 -50.49
C ALA A 64 4.48 -24.65 -50.96
N VAL A 65 5.41 -24.32 -50.06
CA VAL A 65 6.83 -24.65 -50.16
C VAL A 65 7.24 -25.29 -48.85
N GLY A 66 7.75 -26.51 -48.94
CA GLY A 66 8.12 -27.34 -47.80
C GLY A 66 9.28 -26.73 -47.01
N LEU A 67 9.09 -26.68 -45.69
CA LEU A 67 10.15 -26.61 -44.71
C LEU A 67 9.88 -27.72 -43.70
N LEU A 68 10.67 -28.80 -43.78
CA LEU A 68 10.92 -29.70 -42.66
C LEU A 68 11.74 -28.92 -41.62
N GLY A 69 11.10 -27.96 -40.97
CA GLY A 69 11.65 -27.29 -39.80
C GLY A 69 11.42 -28.18 -38.60
N CYS A 70 12.47 -28.43 -37.81
CA CYS A 70 12.34 -28.98 -36.48
C CYS A 70 11.27 -28.17 -35.73
N THR A 71 10.09 -28.75 -35.53
CA THR A 71 9.07 -28.15 -34.68
C THR A 71 9.59 -28.25 -33.25
N THR A 72 10.27 -27.19 -32.79
CA THR A 72 10.46 -26.98 -31.37
C THR A 72 9.07 -27.00 -30.73
N PRO A 73 8.81 -27.86 -29.75
CA PRO A 73 7.52 -27.87 -29.09
C PRO A 73 7.24 -26.46 -28.58
N ALA A 74 6.08 -25.91 -28.96
CA ALA A 74 5.64 -24.63 -28.44
C ALA A 74 5.79 -24.65 -26.91
N PRO A 75 6.32 -23.58 -26.29
CA PRO A 75 6.44 -23.52 -24.84
C PRO A 75 5.06 -23.84 -24.27
N ARG A 76 4.96 -24.89 -23.44
CA ARG A 76 3.71 -25.15 -22.72
C ARG A 76 3.36 -23.85 -21.99
N PRO A 77 2.14 -23.32 -22.14
CA PRO A 77 1.73 -22.18 -21.36
C PRO A 77 1.96 -22.55 -19.90
N ALA A 78 2.76 -21.73 -19.20
CA ALA A 78 3.04 -21.95 -17.79
C ALA A 78 1.69 -22.07 -17.08
N SER A 79 1.48 -23.19 -16.39
CA SER A 79 0.28 -23.37 -15.58
C SER A 79 0.20 -22.23 -14.58
N LYS A 80 -0.95 -21.57 -14.47
CA LYS A 80 -1.17 -20.53 -13.45
C LYS A 80 -0.75 -21.09 -12.08
N PRO A 81 0.02 -20.34 -11.28
CA PRO A 81 0.39 -20.78 -9.95
C PRO A 81 -0.89 -21.10 -9.15
N THR A 82 -0.93 -22.28 -8.54
CA THR A 82 -2.10 -22.75 -7.79
C THR A 82 -2.26 -22.02 -6.45
N SER A 83 -1.22 -21.33 -5.98
CA SER A 83 -1.20 -20.56 -4.72
C SER A 83 -0.61 -19.16 -4.89
N ALA A 84 -1.15 -18.21 -4.14
CA ALA A 84 -0.66 -16.83 -4.10
C ALA A 84 0.77 -16.76 -3.50
N PHE A 85 1.49 -15.68 -3.79
CA PHE A 85 2.74 -15.38 -3.10
C PHE A 85 2.51 -15.22 -1.59
N ILE A 86 1.48 -14.48 -1.21
CA ILE A 86 0.94 -14.39 0.14
C ILE A 86 -0.56 -14.70 0.02
N GLU A 87 -1.05 -15.62 0.82
CA GLU A 87 -2.46 -16.05 0.82
C GLU A 87 -3.26 -15.37 1.93
N GLU A 88 -2.60 -15.10 3.05
CA GLU A 88 -3.21 -14.50 4.24
C GLU A 88 -2.17 -13.63 4.94
N THR A 89 -2.57 -12.45 5.42
CA THR A 89 -1.73 -11.64 6.30
C THR A 89 -2.52 -11.22 7.53
N ALA A 90 -1.98 -11.52 8.71
CA ALA A 90 -2.39 -10.90 9.96
C ALA A 90 -1.61 -9.61 10.16
N ILE A 91 -2.32 -8.49 10.30
CA ILE A 91 -1.75 -7.20 10.63
C ILE A 91 -2.08 -6.90 12.08
N ASP A 92 -1.04 -6.82 12.89
CA ASP A 92 -1.11 -6.59 14.32
C ASP A 92 -0.70 -5.14 14.58
N VAL A 93 -1.61 -4.37 15.18
CA VAL A 93 -1.36 -2.98 15.56
C VAL A 93 -1.48 -2.81 17.07
N PRO A 94 -0.64 -1.97 17.69
CA PRO A 94 -0.71 -1.77 19.13
C PRO A 94 -2.01 -1.03 19.51
N GLU A 95 -2.70 -1.45 20.57
CA GLU A 95 -3.88 -0.72 21.07
C GLU A 95 -3.51 0.61 21.74
N ARG A 96 -2.24 0.76 22.13
CA ARG A 96 -1.66 1.98 22.68
C ARG A 96 -0.26 2.19 22.15
N SER A 97 0.04 3.42 21.71
CA SER A 97 1.35 3.84 21.25
C SER A 97 1.72 5.20 21.82
N GLY A 98 2.66 5.25 22.75
CA GLY A 98 2.86 6.44 23.60
C GLY A 98 1.55 6.80 24.32
N ASP A 99 1.09 8.05 24.15
CA ASP A 99 -0.21 8.53 24.65
C ASP A 99 -1.38 8.29 23.66
N ALA A 100 -1.11 7.80 22.46
CA ALA A 100 -2.14 7.50 21.48
C ALA A 100 -2.83 6.17 21.77
N VAL A 101 -4.17 6.14 21.67
CA VAL A 101 -5.02 4.98 21.89
C VAL A 101 -5.75 4.62 20.60
N LEU A 102 -5.73 3.34 20.24
CA LEU A 102 -6.42 2.81 19.08
C LEU A 102 -7.94 2.89 19.28
N VAL A 103 -8.61 3.60 18.37
CA VAL A 103 -10.07 3.73 18.33
C VAL A 103 -10.67 2.63 17.47
N ASN A 104 -10.14 2.47 16.26
CA ASN A 104 -10.64 1.52 15.27
C ASN A 104 -9.49 0.88 14.50
N ALA A 105 -9.69 -0.35 14.04
CA ALA A 105 -8.84 -0.99 13.04
C ALA A 105 -9.73 -1.86 12.13
N SER A 106 -9.68 -1.62 10.83
CA SER A 106 -10.53 -2.28 9.85
C SER A 106 -9.81 -2.56 8.54
N ARG A 107 -10.40 -3.44 7.73
CA ARG A 107 -9.95 -3.65 6.35
C ARG A 107 -10.41 -2.45 5.52
N ALA A 108 -9.51 -1.89 4.73
CA ALA A 108 -9.90 -0.98 3.67
C ALA A 108 -10.62 -1.81 2.58
N GLY A 109 -11.69 -1.29 1.99
CA GLY A 109 -12.72 -2.09 1.28
C GLY A 109 -12.25 -3.08 0.20
N ILE A 110 -11.04 -2.91 -0.36
CA ILE A 110 -10.35 -3.90 -1.20
C ILE A 110 -9.04 -4.34 -0.53
N VAL A 111 -8.63 -5.60 -0.73
CA VAL A 111 -7.44 -6.17 -0.08
C VAL A 111 -6.15 -5.39 -0.40
N ALA A 112 -6.02 -4.89 -1.64
CA ALA A 112 -4.89 -4.05 -2.05
C ALA A 112 -4.80 -2.71 -1.30
N ALA A 113 -5.91 -2.23 -0.72
CA ALA A 113 -5.93 -1.03 0.11
C ALA A 113 -5.47 -1.32 1.56
N GLY A 114 -5.33 -2.60 1.92
CA GLY A 114 -4.79 -3.04 3.20
C GLY A 114 -5.74 -2.80 4.37
N ILE A 115 -5.20 -2.27 5.48
CA ILE A 115 -5.97 -1.88 6.66
C ILE A 115 -5.82 -0.40 6.97
N ASP A 116 -6.84 0.12 7.63
CA ASP A 116 -6.85 1.44 8.27
C ASP A 116 -6.96 1.25 9.79
N ALA A 117 -6.13 1.96 10.54
CA ALA A 117 -6.17 1.99 12.00
C ALA A 117 -6.15 3.45 12.49
N VAL A 118 -7.16 3.83 13.25
CA VAL A 118 -7.37 5.20 13.73
C VAL A 118 -6.99 5.28 15.20
N TYR A 119 -6.15 6.24 15.55
CA TYR A 119 -5.74 6.53 16.92
C TYR A 119 -6.26 7.89 17.38
N ARG A 120 -6.30 8.09 18.70
CA ARG A 120 -6.53 9.39 19.35
C ARG A 120 -5.48 9.62 20.41
N SER A 121 -5.01 10.86 20.53
CA SER A 121 -4.09 11.30 21.59
C SER A 121 -4.71 12.51 22.28
N ASP A 122 -4.70 12.51 23.61
CA ASP A 122 -5.19 13.65 24.40
C ASP A 122 -4.28 14.88 24.22
N ARG A 123 -2.98 14.67 23.97
CA ARG A 123 -2.00 15.74 23.69
C ARG A 123 -2.15 16.34 22.29
N LEU A 124 -2.81 15.64 21.37
CA LEU A 124 -3.11 16.10 20.01
C LEU A 124 -4.63 16.19 19.80
N THR A 125 -5.34 16.80 20.74
CA THR A 125 -6.79 16.97 20.66
C THR A 125 -7.16 17.79 19.42
N GLY A 126 -7.89 17.17 18.48
CA GLY A 126 -8.28 17.78 17.21
C GLY A 126 -7.43 17.37 16.01
N ALA A 127 -6.35 16.60 16.20
CA ALA A 127 -5.64 15.96 15.11
C ALA A 127 -6.30 14.64 14.69
N SER A 128 -6.24 14.31 13.39
CA SER A 128 -6.41 12.92 12.94
C SER A 128 -5.08 12.17 13.09
N ILE A 129 -5.14 10.88 13.45
CA ILE A 129 -3.97 10.01 13.57
C ILE A 129 -4.33 8.67 12.92
N ASP A 130 -3.82 8.44 11.73
CA ASP A 130 -4.24 7.34 10.86
C ASP A 130 -3.03 6.50 10.45
N LEU A 131 -3.04 5.22 10.81
CA LEU A 131 -2.09 4.22 10.33
C LEU A 131 -2.71 3.45 9.17
N PHE A 132 -2.04 3.48 8.03
CA PHE A 132 -2.34 2.67 6.86
C PHE A 132 -1.28 1.60 6.70
N VAL A 133 -1.70 0.34 6.56
CA VAL A 133 -0.78 -0.77 6.29
C VAL A 133 -1.27 -1.48 5.03
N TYR A 134 -0.52 -1.35 3.94
CA TYR A 134 -0.94 -1.83 2.63
C TYR A 134 0.12 -2.72 1.96
N PRO A 135 -0.32 -3.75 1.20
CA PRO A 135 0.57 -4.72 0.57
C PRO A 135 1.50 -4.04 -0.44
N ALA A 136 2.79 -4.38 -0.37
CA ALA A 136 3.83 -3.80 -1.24
C ALA A 136 4.59 -4.87 -2.03
N GLY A 137 4.58 -6.12 -1.56
CA GLY A 137 5.31 -7.22 -2.17
C GLY A 137 6.77 -7.25 -1.74
N ARG A 138 7.53 -8.21 -2.26
CA ARG A 138 8.92 -8.45 -1.87
C ARG A 138 9.88 -7.54 -2.62
N MET A 139 10.62 -6.71 -1.88
CA MET A 139 11.64 -5.81 -2.36
C MET A 139 12.83 -5.80 -1.39
N GLN A 140 13.99 -5.31 -1.83
CA GLN A 140 15.04 -4.98 -0.86
C GLN A 140 14.54 -3.83 0.03
N PRO A 141 14.88 -3.80 1.34
CA PRO A 141 14.28 -2.85 2.27
C PRO A 141 14.41 -1.38 1.86
N GLU A 142 15.59 -0.97 1.39
CA GLU A 142 15.86 0.39 0.95
C GLU A 142 15.12 0.74 -0.35
N GLU A 143 15.14 -0.17 -1.32
CA GLU A 143 14.40 -0.02 -2.60
C GLU A 143 12.90 0.09 -2.36
N GLY A 144 12.34 -0.76 -1.48
CA GLY A 144 10.93 -0.73 -1.12
C GLY A 144 10.53 0.56 -0.41
N LEU A 145 11.41 1.10 0.44
CA LEU A 145 11.18 2.39 1.08
C LEU A 145 11.21 3.55 0.06
N LEU A 146 12.19 3.56 -0.85
CA LEU A 146 12.29 4.56 -1.92
C LEU A 146 11.10 4.48 -2.90
N GLN A 147 10.64 3.27 -3.23
CA GLN A 147 9.44 3.08 -4.03
C GLN A 147 8.21 3.63 -3.32
N GLY A 148 8.03 3.31 -2.04
CA GLY A 148 6.93 3.85 -1.25
C GLY A 148 6.93 5.38 -1.21
N GLN A 149 8.10 6.03 -1.17
CA GLN A 149 8.18 7.50 -1.27
C GLN A 149 7.71 8.04 -2.62
N ARG A 150 8.09 7.38 -3.72
CA ARG A 150 7.61 7.78 -5.06
C ARG A 150 6.09 7.64 -5.16
N GLU A 151 5.55 6.49 -4.76
CA GLU A 151 4.10 6.26 -4.79
C GLU A 151 3.35 7.21 -3.85
N PHE A 152 3.93 7.55 -2.70
CA PHE A 152 3.38 8.57 -1.83
C PHE A 152 3.30 9.93 -2.54
N ARG A 153 4.38 10.38 -3.18
CA ARG A 153 4.39 11.65 -3.94
C ARG A 153 3.37 11.65 -5.07
N GLU A 154 3.35 10.59 -5.88
CA GLU A 154 2.39 10.43 -6.97
C GLU A 154 0.94 10.48 -6.46
N SER A 155 0.66 9.90 -5.29
CA SER A 155 -0.67 9.96 -4.69
C SER A 155 -1.09 11.37 -4.23
N LEU A 156 -0.14 12.21 -3.87
CA LEU A 156 -0.40 13.61 -3.51
C LEU A 156 -0.68 14.46 -4.75
N ASP A 157 0.09 14.24 -5.81
CA ASP A 157 -0.13 14.90 -7.11
C ASP A 157 -1.51 14.53 -7.66
N GLU A 158 -1.91 13.26 -7.58
CA GLU A 158 -3.23 12.80 -7.98
C GLU A 158 -4.34 13.44 -7.11
N ALA A 159 -4.14 13.51 -5.79
CA ALA A 159 -5.10 14.16 -4.89
C ALA A 159 -5.28 15.66 -5.21
N GLN A 160 -4.20 16.36 -5.55
CA GLN A 160 -4.27 17.75 -6.02
C GLN A 160 -5.01 17.85 -7.35
N ASN A 161 -4.70 16.98 -8.32
CA ASN A 161 -5.36 16.94 -9.63
C ASN A 161 -6.87 16.65 -9.53
N GLN A 162 -7.28 15.89 -8.53
CA GLN A 162 -8.68 15.60 -8.23
C GLN A 162 -9.37 16.68 -7.37
N ASN A 163 -8.70 17.80 -7.08
CA ASN A 163 -9.19 18.88 -6.23
C ASN A 163 -9.54 18.42 -4.80
N LEU A 164 -8.86 17.40 -4.29
CA LEU A 164 -8.98 16.98 -2.89
C LEU A 164 -8.10 17.82 -1.96
N PHE A 165 -6.97 18.30 -2.48
CA PHE A 165 -6.08 19.25 -1.82
C PHE A 165 -5.91 20.50 -2.67
N HIS A 166 -5.94 21.66 -2.02
CA HIS A 166 -5.62 22.95 -2.62
C HIS A 166 -4.33 23.49 -2.01
N ASP A 167 -3.56 24.27 -2.77
CA ASP A 167 -2.32 24.92 -2.30
C ASP A 167 -1.34 23.95 -1.62
N LEU A 168 -1.27 22.72 -2.14
CA LEU A 168 -0.44 21.67 -1.59
C LEU A 168 1.04 22.07 -1.68
N GLN A 169 1.69 22.06 -0.52
CA GLN A 169 3.13 22.21 -0.34
C GLN A 169 3.64 20.95 0.35
N VAL A 170 4.73 20.39 -0.18
CA VAL A 170 5.35 19.18 0.35
C VAL A 170 6.84 19.43 0.47
N ASP A 171 7.35 19.42 1.69
CA ASP A 171 8.78 19.59 1.96
C ASP A 171 9.57 18.37 1.49
N GLU A 172 10.89 18.48 1.36
CA GLU A 172 11.75 17.32 1.11
C GLU A 172 11.59 16.26 2.22
N PRO A 173 11.59 14.96 1.88
CA PRO A 173 11.43 13.91 2.87
C PRO A 173 12.67 13.83 3.77
N GLU A 174 12.45 13.79 5.08
CA GLU A 174 13.52 13.68 6.07
C GLU A 174 13.76 12.22 6.46
N PRO A 175 15.02 11.75 6.54
CA PRO A 175 15.32 10.44 7.09
C PRO A 175 14.79 10.30 8.53
N PHE A 176 14.10 9.22 8.81
CA PHE A 176 13.51 8.93 10.12
C PHE A 176 13.93 7.53 10.61
N PRO A 177 15.08 7.41 11.28
CA PRO A 177 15.51 6.13 11.83
C PRO A 177 14.66 5.73 13.04
N PHE A 178 14.39 4.45 13.17
CA PHE A 178 13.74 3.86 14.35
C PHE A 178 14.35 2.48 14.66
N ALA A 179 14.21 2.03 15.89
CA ALA A 179 14.53 0.64 16.26
C ALA A 179 13.22 -0.16 16.27
N GLY A 180 13.22 -1.35 15.68
CA GLY A 180 12.07 -2.25 15.86
C GLY A 180 12.05 -2.90 17.24
N ALA A 181 11.01 -3.70 17.50
CA ALA A 181 10.86 -4.41 18.77
C ALA A 181 12.04 -5.36 19.10
N ASP A 182 12.78 -5.80 18.08
CA ASP A 182 14.00 -6.60 18.18
C ASP A 182 15.28 -5.75 18.42
N GLY A 183 15.15 -4.44 18.56
CA GLY A 183 16.27 -3.50 18.70
C GLY A 183 17.04 -3.24 17.40
N VAL A 184 16.66 -3.87 16.28
CA VAL A 184 17.35 -3.71 15.00
C VAL A 184 16.98 -2.36 14.37
N PRO A 185 17.97 -1.52 14.01
CA PRO A 185 17.72 -0.27 13.31
C PRO A 185 17.01 -0.50 11.98
N ARG A 186 16.02 0.35 11.70
CA ARG A 186 15.23 0.37 10.46
C ARG A 186 15.09 1.81 9.99
N SER A 187 14.82 1.95 8.70
CA SER A 187 14.66 3.24 8.04
C SER A 187 13.20 3.54 7.76
N ALA A 188 12.85 4.80 7.92
CA ALA A 188 11.62 5.40 7.46
C ALA A 188 11.94 6.79 6.89
N TYR A 189 10.93 7.42 6.29
CA TYR A 189 10.97 8.84 5.96
C TYR A 189 9.81 9.56 6.63
N LYS A 190 10.07 10.80 7.01
CA LYS A 190 9.08 11.76 7.48
C LYS A 190 8.83 12.79 6.38
N ASN A 191 7.57 12.98 6.04
CA ASN A 191 7.12 13.97 5.07
C ASN A 191 6.32 15.06 5.80
N ARG A 192 6.60 16.32 5.52
CA ARG A 192 5.79 17.45 5.97
C ARG A 192 4.96 17.98 4.81
N LEU A 193 3.69 18.21 5.08
CA LEU A 193 2.75 18.71 4.09
C LEU A 193 1.95 19.86 4.67
N ARG A 194 1.64 20.84 3.82
CA ARG A 194 0.65 21.88 4.08
C ARG A 194 -0.30 21.91 2.90
N PHE A 195 -1.61 21.95 3.17
CA PHE A 195 -2.62 22.02 2.13
C PHE A 195 -3.91 22.59 2.69
N SER A 196 -4.77 23.10 1.82
CA SER A 196 -6.08 23.60 2.17
C SER A 196 -7.16 22.61 1.75
N LYS A 197 -8.17 22.44 2.59
CA LYS A 197 -9.47 21.82 2.27
C LYS A 197 -10.58 22.88 2.47
N PRO A 198 -11.83 22.64 2.06
CA PRO A 198 -12.92 23.61 2.33
C PRO A 198 -13.06 24.03 3.80
N GLN A 199 -12.61 23.20 4.73
CA GLN A 199 -12.65 23.47 6.17
C GLN A 199 -11.51 24.38 6.66
N GLY A 200 -10.49 24.65 5.84
CA GLY A 200 -9.36 25.52 6.18
C GLY A 200 -8.00 24.96 5.79
N LEU A 201 -6.97 25.69 6.18
CA LEU A 201 -5.57 25.28 6.05
C LEU A 201 -5.27 24.15 7.02
N LEU A 202 -4.51 23.16 6.58
CA LEU A 202 -4.10 22.00 7.36
C LEU A 202 -2.60 21.76 7.26
N GLU A 203 -2.04 21.29 8.36
CA GLU A 203 -0.68 20.81 8.49
C GLU A 203 -0.71 19.31 8.67
N SER A 204 0.16 18.59 7.97
CA SER A 204 0.24 17.14 8.06
C SER A 204 1.68 16.66 8.15
N ARG A 205 1.84 15.57 8.89
CA ARG A 205 3.08 14.81 8.99
C ARG A 205 2.78 13.37 8.60
N ALA A 206 3.57 12.81 7.68
CA ALA A 206 3.42 11.43 7.26
C ALA A 206 4.75 10.69 7.40
N TRP A 207 4.78 9.68 8.25
CA TRP A 207 5.90 8.76 8.37
C TRP A 207 5.62 7.54 7.51
N LEU A 208 6.62 7.05 6.78
CA LEU A 208 6.51 5.89 5.92
C LEU A 208 7.71 4.97 6.13
N THR A 209 7.45 3.69 6.39
CA THR A 209 8.47 2.63 6.37
C THR A 209 8.03 1.47 5.49
N TYR A 210 9.00 0.71 5.00
CA TYR A 210 8.77 -0.56 4.32
C TYR A 210 9.35 -1.70 5.16
N LYS A 211 8.51 -2.67 5.53
CA LYS A 211 8.92 -3.87 6.24
C LYS A 211 7.94 -5.01 6.00
N GLN A 212 8.42 -6.25 6.10
CA GLN A 212 7.58 -7.45 6.04
C GLN A 212 6.73 -7.57 4.76
N ASN A 213 7.19 -7.00 3.63
CA ASN A 213 6.46 -6.89 2.35
C ASN A 213 5.28 -5.90 2.33
N TYR A 214 5.23 -4.98 3.29
CA TYR A 214 4.18 -3.97 3.44
C TYR A 214 4.77 -2.57 3.61
N TRP A 215 4.01 -1.58 3.16
CA TRP A 215 4.24 -0.20 3.56
C TRP A 215 3.38 0.12 4.78
N PHE A 216 4.02 0.71 5.79
CA PHE A 216 3.37 1.24 6.98
C PHE A 216 3.45 2.77 6.88
N LYS A 217 2.30 3.43 6.76
CA LYS A 217 2.19 4.88 6.67
C LYS A 217 1.38 5.39 7.86
N LEU A 218 2.03 6.08 8.79
CA LEU A 218 1.34 6.83 9.83
C LEU A 218 1.19 8.27 9.36
N ARG A 219 -0.04 8.79 9.32
CA ARG A 219 -0.32 10.18 8.96
C ARG A 219 -1.01 10.86 10.12
N MET A 220 -0.56 12.07 10.43
CA MET A 220 -1.24 12.97 11.33
C MET A 220 -1.59 14.24 10.59
N THR A 221 -2.80 14.75 10.80
CA THR A 221 -3.27 15.99 10.18
C THR A 221 -3.97 16.83 11.23
N ALA A 222 -3.63 18.11 11.31
CA ALA A 222 -4.23 19.05 12.24
C ALA A 222 -4.28 20.46 11.66
N THR A 223 -4.87 21.39 12.40
CA THR A 223 -4.83 22.81 12.07
C THR A 223 -3.43 23.39 12.33
N PRO A 224 -3.07 24.55 11.77
CA PRO A 224 -1.73 25.13 11.89
C PRO A 224 -1.28 25.40 13.33
N GLU A 225 -2.22 25.61 14.25
CA GLU A 225 -1.93 25.85 15.67
C GLU A 225 -1.27 24.65 16.36
N LEU A 226 -1.49 23.43 15.83
CA LEU A 226 -0.92 22.18 16.35
C LEU A 226 0.33 21.73 15.59
N ALA A 227 0.83 22.52 14.64
CA ALA A 227 1.90 22.09 13.73
C ALA A 227 3.21 21.68 14.45
N SER A 228 3.60 22.41 15.50
CA SER A 228 4.79 22.07 16.30
C SER A 228 4.60 20.78 17.10
N ASP A 229 3.39 20.55 17.59
CA ASP A 229 3.05 19.38 18.40
C ASP A 229 3.00 18.12 17.54
N LEU A 230 2.57 18.23 16.27
CA LEU A 230 2.63 17.14 15.30
C LEU A 230 4.07 16.62 15.11
N ASP A 231 5.07 17.49 15.16
CA ASP A 231 6.46 17.04 15.00
C ASP A 231 6.95 16.27 16.24
N ALA A 232 6.82 16.86 17.43
CA ALA A 232 7.37 16.25 18.66
C ALA A 232 6.59 15.00 19.10
N ILE A 233 5.26 15.08 19.13
CA ILE A 233 4.39 13.99 19.59
C ILE A 233 4.26 12.93 18.50
N GLY A 234 4.16 13.37 17.24
CA GLY A 234 4.05 12.45 16.12
C GLY A 234 5.29 11.60 15.93
N ASP A 235 6.49 12.14 16.16
CA ASP A 235 7.73 11.35 16.13
C ASP A 235 7.79 10.30 17.24
N GLU A 236 7.24 10.57 18.42
CA GLU A 236 7.14 9.61 19.53
C GLU A 236 6.21 8.45 19.14
N ILE A 237 4.98 8.78 18.73
CA ILE A 237 3.97 7.81 18.32
C ILE A 237 4.46 7.00 17.11
N ALA A 238 5.05 7.65 16.10
CA ALA A 238 5.54 6.97 14.89
C ALA A 238 6.61 5.92 15.20
N ARG A 239 7.57 6.22 16.08
CA ARG A 239 8.60 5.26 16.47
C ARG A 239 7.99 4.06 17.19
N ASP A 240 7.06 4.29 18.11
CA ASP A 240 6.45 3.21 18.88
C ASP A 240 5.52 2.34 18.00
N VAL A 241 4.65 2.96 17.18
CA VAL A 241 3.82 2.25 16.19
C VAL A 241 4.68 1.43 15.23
N PHE A 242 5.69 2.04 14.59
CA PHE A 242 6.53 1.32 13.62
C PHE A 242 7.42 0.27 14.25
N SER A 243 7.80 0.43 15.52
CA SER A 243 8.56 -0.58 16.24
C SER A 243 7.73 -1.84 16.48
N ARG A 244 6.43 -1.68 16.77
CA ARG A 244 5.56 -2.73 17.29
C ARG A 244 4.55 -3.29 16.30
N ALA A 245 4.04 -2.51 15.36
CA ALA A 245 3.05 -2.99 14.40
C ALA A 245 3.69 -4.04 13.48
N GLU A 246 3.03 -5.17 13.24
CA GLU A 246 3.59 -6.25 12.42
C GLU A 246 2.63 -6.67 11.30
N ALA A 247 3.19 -7.11 10.17
CA ALA A 247 2.48 -7.80 9.11
C ALA A 247 3.05 -9.21 8.99
N LEU A 248 2.28 -10.20 9.45
CA LEU A 248 2.64 -11.60 9.46
C LEU A 248 1.90 -12.31 8.33
N SER A 249 2.64 -12.87 7.38
CA SER A 249 2.10 -13.40 6.13
C SER A 249 2.28 -14.91 6.02
N LYS A 250 1.26 -15.60 5.50
CA LYS A 250 1.28 -17.03 5.14
C LYS A 250 1.29 -17.18 3.62
N GLY A 251 1.78 -18.32 3.15
CA GLY A 251 1.83 -18.69 1.73
C GLY A 251 3.26 -18.91 1.25
N ASN A 252 3.47 -18.82 -0.07
CA ASN A 252 4.77 -19.06 -0.71
C ASN A 252 5.85 -18.04 -0.32
N CYS A 253 5.50 -16.97 0.40
CA CYS A 253 6.47 -16.02 0.94
C CYS A 253 7.44 -16.67 1.94
N ALA A 254 7.03 -17.79 2.56
CA ALA A 254 7.87 -18.62 3.43
C ALA A 254 8.90 -19.46 2.64
N SER A 255 8.74 -19.63 1.33
CA SER A 255 9.70 -20.36 0.49
C SER A 255 10.96 -19.53 0.29
N ILE A 256 12.09 -20.09 0.71
CA ILE A 256 13.44 -19.56 0.51
C ILE A 256 14.20 -20.46 -0.44
N THR A 257 14.85 -19.85 -1.43
CA THR A 257 15.83 -20.55 -2.27
C THR A 257 17.20 -20.31 -1.67
N LEU A 258 17.87 -21.38 -1.25
CA LEU A 258 19.23 -21.33 -0.75
C LEU A 258 20.20 -21.64 -1.89
N THR A 259 21.13 -20.74 -2.17
CA THR A 259 22.23 -21.00 -3.10
C THR A 259 23.38 -21.63 -2.32
N LEU A 260 23.74 -22.86 -2.68
CA LEU A 260 24.81 -23.63 -2.05
C LEU A 260 25.87 -23.99 -3.10
N PRO A 261 27.15 -24.13 -2.72
CA PRO A 261 28.16 -24.71 -3.60
C PRO A 261 27.83 -26.19 -3.90
N PRO A 262 28.41 -26.80 -4.96
CA PRO A 262 28.07 -28.17 -5.40
C PRO A 262 28.27 -29.28 -4.36
N GLN A 263 29.11 -29.05 -3.35
CA GLN A 263 29.36 -29.96 -2.23
C GLN A 263 29.52 -29.13 -0.95
N PRO A 264 28.40 -28.68 -0.34
CA PRO A 264 28.48 -27.80 0.80
C PRO A 264 28.96 -28.56 2.04
N THR A 265 29.79 -27.91 2.85
CA THR A 265 30.10 -28.40 4.19
C THR A 265 28.86 -28.29 5.09
N PHE A 266 28.85 -29.01 6.21
CA PHE A 266 27.79 -28.88 7.22
C PHE A 266 27.68 -27.43 7.74
N GLU A 267 28.81 -26.74 7.89
CA GLU A 267 28.86 -25.33 8.27
C GLU A 267 28.16 -24.43 7.23
N GLN A 268 28.45 -24.62 5.95
CA GLN A 268 27.81 -23.87 4.86
C GLN A 268 26.30 -24.14 4.77
N LEU A 269 25.87 -25.38 5.01
CA LEU A 269 24.44 -25.71 5.11
C LEU A 269 23.77 -24.99 6.28
N THR A 270 24.44 -24.97 7.43
CA THR A 270 23.94 -24.30 8.65
C THR A 270 23.85 -22.79 8.44
N GLU A 271 24.87 -22.17 7.87
CA GLU A 271 24.89 -20.75 7.56
C GLU A 271 23.77 -20.36 6.59
N ALA A 272 23.61 -21.11 5.49
CA ALA A 272 22.54 -20.86 4.52
C ALA A 272 21.15 -21.03 5.15
N ALA A 273 20.94 -22.05 5.97
CA ALA A 273 19.68 -22.26 6.68
C ALA A 273 19.38 -21.11 7.66
N MET A 274 20.37 -20.66 8.44
CA MET A 274 20.22 -19.52 9.34
C MET A 274 19.94 -18.22 8.60
N ALA A 275 20.62 -17.97 7.48
CA ALA A 275 20.38 -16.83 6.61
C ALA A 275 18.95 -16.85 6.05
N GLY A 276 18.48 -18.01 5.60
CA GLY A 276 17.13 -18.21 5.13
C GLY A 276 16.06 -17.97 6.20
N MET A 277 16.28 -18.48 7.42
CA MET A 277 15.38 -18.22 8.55
C MET A 277 15.34 -16.73 8.92
N LYS A 278 16.50 -16.05 8.93
CA LYS A 278 16.58 -14.60 9.15
C LYS A 278 15.81 -13.83 8.08
N GLN A 279 15.95 -14.22 6.81
CA GLN A 279 15.23 -13.59 5.70
C GLN A 279 13.72 -13.77 5.83
N ARG A 280 13.24 -14.98 6.15
CA ARG A 280 11.80 -15.24 6.37
C ARG A 280 11.23 -14.41 7.50
N ARG A 281 11.95 -14.33 8.62
CA ARG A 281 11.55 -13.53 9.78
C ARG A 281 11.50 -12.05 9.43
N ALA A 282 12.51 -11.52 8.72
CA ALA A 282 12.52 -10.14 8.26
C ALA A 282 11.38 -9.81 7.28
N ALA A 283 10.99 -10.79 6.46
CA ALA A 283 9.85 -10.70 5.55
C ALA A 283 8.48 -10.92 6.23
N GLY A 284 8.44 -11.20 7.55
CA GLY A 284 7.20 -11.49 8.27
C GLY A 284 6.52 -12.79 7.84
N CYS A 285 7.24 -13.72 7.20
CA CYS A 285 6.63 -14.93 6.67
C CYS A 285 6.57 -16.04 7.72
N VAL A 286 5.36 -16.45 8.07
CA VAL A 286 5.07 -17.54 9.01
C VAL A 286 4.67 -18.81 8.26
N GLU A 287 4.96 -19.96 8.86
CA GLU A 287 4.90 -21.25 8.16
C GLU A 287 3.51 -21.89 8.18
N LYS A 288 2.76 -21.73 9.28
CA LYS A 288 1.46 -22.37 9.45
C LYS A 288 0.50 -21.55 10.29
N ASP A 289 0.87 -21.32 11.55
CA ASP A 289 0.03 -20.62 12.51
C ASP A 289 0.62 -19.25 12.83
N TYR A 290 -0.25 -18.26 13.03
CA TYR A 290 0.18 -17.00 13.58
C TYR A 290 0.55 -17.19 15.05
N PRO A 291 1.58 -16.48 15.55
CA PRO A 291 1.82 -16.44 16.98
C PRO A 291 0.57 -15.92 17.70
N GLU A 292 0.43 -16.34 18.96
CA GLU A 292 -0.57 -15.79 19.87
C GLU A 292 -0.46 -14.26 19.88
N LEU A 293 -1.60 -13.59 19.78
CA LEU A 293 -1.63 -12.13 19.75
C LEU A 293 -1.23 -11.62 21.14
N PRO A 294 -0.15 -10.82 21.27
CA PRO A 294 0.25 -10.31 22.58
C PRO A 294 -0.83 -9.40 23.17
N PRO A 295 -0.95 -9.32 24.51
CA PRO A 295 -1.86 -8.37 25.15
C PRO A 295 -1.61 -6.93 24.68
N GLY A 296 -2.68 -6.16 24.49
CA GLY A 296 -2.60 -4.77 24.03
C GLY A 296 -2.31 -4.61 22.54
N TYR A 297 -2.67 -5.62 21.73
CA TYR A 297 -2.67 -5.53 20.27
C TYR A 297 -4.05 -5.86 19.71
N ARG A 298 -4.32 -5.32 18.51
CA ARG A 298 -5.47 -5.67 17.69
C ARG A 298 -5.00 -6.28 16.38
N ARG A 299 -5.55 -7.45 16.03
CA ARG A 299 -5.26 -8.16 14.78
C ARG A 299 -6.37 -7.95 13.76
N THR A 300 -5.99 -7.56 12.55
CA THR A 300 -6.86 -7.55 11.37
C THR A 300 -6.27 -8.49 10.32
N VAL A 301 -7.08 -9.40 9.79
CA VAL A 301 -6.61 -10.39 8.80
C VAL A 301 -7.01 -9.96 7.40
N LEU A 302 -6.08 -9.96 6.45
CA LEU A 302 -6.31 -9.82 5.01
C LEU A 302 -6.22 -11.20 4.35
N LEU A 303 -7.12 -11.47 3.40
CA LEU A 303 -7.14 -12.71 2.60
C LEU A 303 -6.87 -12.34 1.14
N PHE A 304 -5.96 -13.05 0.49
CA PHE A 304 -5.52 -12.77 -0.86
C PHE A 304 -5.91 -13.93 -1.78
N GLU A 305 -6.55 -13.58 -2.89
CA GLU A 305 -6.80 -14.52 -3.98
C GLU A 305 -5.49 -14.77 -4.77
N PRO A 306 -5.36 -15.89 -5.50
CA PRO A 306 -4.17 -16.23 -6.29
C PRO A 306 -3.66 -15.12 -7.22
N ASP A 307 -4.56 -14.28 -7.74
CA ASP A 307 -4.27 -13.17 -8.65
C ASP A 307 -4.01 -11.83 -7.95
N SER A 308 -4.26 -11.71 -6.64
CA SER A 308 -4.14 -10.46 -5.88
C SER A 308 -2.75 -9.81 -5.92
N TRP A 309 -1.71 -10.60 -6.18
CA TRP A 309 -0.31 -10.15 -6.27
C TRP A 309 0.20 -9.96 -7.69
N SER A 310 -0.56 -10.42 -8.69
CA SER A 310 -0.20 -10.25 -10.10
C SER A 310 -0.53 -8.85 -10.63
N GLU A 311 -1.46 -8.16 -9.97
CA GLU A 311 -1.85 -6.78 -10.29
C GLU A 311 -1.00 -5.73 -9.54
N SER A 312 -0.43 -6.09 -8.39
CA SER A 312 0.26 -5.15 -7.49
C SER A 312 1.80 -5.17 -7.60
N SER A 313 2.37 -6.00 -8.46
CA SER A 313 3.82 -6.09 -8.64
C SER A 313 4.18 -5.64 -10.05
N PRO A 314 5.04 -4.61 -10.22
CA PRO A 314 5.76 -4.48 -11.48
C PRO A 314 6.48 -5.80 -11.73
N ALA A 315 6.37 -6.30 -12.95
CA ALA A 315 6.99 -7.55 -13.38
C ALA A 315 8.48 -7.57 -12.97
N ARG A 316 8.91 -8.72 -12.44
CA ARG A 316 10.30 -9.04 -12.16
C ARG A 316 11.19 -8.86 -13.39
#